data_AF-A0A7J6WDK2-F1
#
_entry.id   AF-A0A7J6WDK2-F1
#
_cell.length_a   1.000
_cell.length_b   1.000
_cell.length_c   1.000
_cell.angle_alpha   90.00
_cell.angle_beta   90.00
_cell.angle_gamma   90.00
#
_symmetry.space_group_name_H-M   'P 1'
#
loop_
_entity.id
_entity.type
_entity.pdbx_description
1 polymer ?
#
loop_
_entity_poly.entity_id
_entity_poly.type
_entity_poly.pdbx_seq_one_letter_code
_entity_poly.pdbx_strand_id
1 'polypeptide(L)'
;MRVLHCVLILAFVIFLKNVYCDSSNPSPPLPNSPLSYLSSLPKPKASPFEIPATNTKLDEVHPQAPAPIPTTPKVNSYLLVVQWPPGVCTGISDVSTCKKPWPLEFKIHGLWPQVSEADPPKKSDQFNYNKLQGLLAALRTNWPNLKAGGQDAIFWSEQWYKHGIYSEMEQAAYFQKTLDLFAKVGQKLEKKLLAEGITPNGRQTYKLKDVEAALKEVIDVKCRVICAPSKTNRNVELIQEVRISYATNFEPQDTLESSR
;
A
#
# COMPACT_ATOMS: atom_id res chain seq x y z
N MET A 1 -10.97 -0.94 -40.49
CA MET A 1 -10.03 -2.06 -40.31
C MET A 1 -8.69 -1.68 -40.92
N ARG A 2 -7.68 -1.42 -40.09
CA ARG A 2 -6.28 -1.30 -40.56
C ARG A 2 -5.51 -2.40 -39.86
N VAL A 3 -4.98 -3.33 -40.65
CA VAL A 3 -4.05 -4.35 -40.19
C VAL A 3 -2.72 -3.64 -39.93
N LEU A 4 -2.31 -3.58 -38.66
CA LEU A 4 -1.06 -2.94 -38.27
C LEU A 4 0.06 -4.00 -38.28
N HIS A 5 0.80 -4.07 -39.38
CA HIS A 5 2.09 -4.77 -39.42
C HIS A 5 3.19 -3.77 -39.04
N CYS A 6 4.03 -4.11 -38.07
CA CYS A 6 5.30 -3.43 -37.85
C CYS A 6 6.41 -4.17 -38.61
N VAL A 7 7.04 -3.47 -39.54
CA VAL A 7 8.17 -3.92 -40.36
C VAL A 7 9.48 -3.71 -39.59
N LEU A 8 10.39 -4.69 -39.69
CA LEU A 8 11.77 -4.62 -39.19
C LEU A 8 12.66 -3.89 -40.21
N ILE A 9 13.47 -2.92 -39.78
CA ILE A 9 14.67 -2.51 -40.51
C ILE A 9 15.87 -2.55 -39.54
N LEU A 10 16.91 -3.26 -39.98
CA LEU A 10 18.23 -3.45 -39.38
C LEU A 10 19.07 -2.17 -39.43
N ALA A 11 19.76 -1.82 -38.32
CA ALA A 11 21.13 -1.28 -38.35
C ALA A 11 21.74 -1.14 -36.94
N PHE A 12 22.78 -1.94 -36.70
CA PHE A 12 23.99 -1.76 -35.89
C PHE A 12 24.16 -0.54 -34.95
N VAL A 13 24.77 -0.85 -33.78
CA VAL A 13 25.51 0.02 -32.82
C VAL A 13 24.75 0.54 -31.58
N ILE A 14 24.98 -0.15 -30.45
CA ILE A 14 25.12 0.35 -29.05
C ILE A 14 23.86 0.78 -28.24
N PHE A 15 23.83 0.29 -26.99
CA PHE A 15 23.01 0.62 -25.79
C PHE A 15 21.51 0.23 -25.70
N LEU A 16 21.26 -0.66 -24.71
CA LEU A 16 20.03 -0.91 -23.93
C LEU A 16 18.79 -1.39 -24.71
N LYS A 17 17.72 -1.76 -23.97
CA LYS A 17 16.27 -1.67 -24.29
C LYS A 17 15.52 -3.02 -24.31
N ASN A 18 14.26 -3.20 -23.87
CA ASN A 18 13.24 -2.49 -23.06
C ASN A 18 11.99 -3.40 -22.88
N VAL A 19 11.10 -3.10 -21.92
CA VAL A 19 9.69 -3.57 -21.78
C VAL A 19 8.72 -2.39 -22.01
N TYR A 20 7.39 -2.51 -22.25
CA TYR A 20 6.40 -1.42 -22.39
C TYR A 20 5.03 -1.88 -21.85
N CYS A 21 4.21 -0.97 -21.32
CA CYS A 21 2.76 -1.12 -21.20
C CYS A 21 2.12 0.19 -21.70
N ASP A 22 0.99 0.09 -22.41
CA ASP A 22 0.30 1.21 -23.04
C ASP A 22 -0.90 1.65 -22.16
N SER A 23 -0.90 2.92 -21.76
CA SER A 23 -1.89 3.55 -20.87
C SER A 23 -2.81 4.48 -21.67
N SER A 24 -3.81 3.96 -22.35
CA SER A 24 -4.89 4.79 -22.90
C SER A 24 -6.01 4.96 -21.87
N ASN A 25 -5.77 5.74 -20.81
CA ASN A 25 -6.81 6.43 -20.03
C ASN A 25 -6.20 7.51 -19.11
N PRO A 26 -6.69 8.76 -19.13
CA PRO A 26 -6.21 9.80 -18.20
C PRO A 26 -6.67 9.48 -16.76
N SER A 27 -5.74 9.61 -15.81
CA SER A 27 -6.02 9.44 -14.38
C SER A 27 -6.94 10.58 -13.86
N PRO A 28 -7.90 10.29 -12.97
CA PRO A 28 -8.66 11.33 -12.27
C PRO A 28 -7.76 12.13 -11.31
N PRO A 29 -8.09 13.41 -11.03
CA PRO A 29 -7.30 14.25 -10.14
C PRO A 29 -7.27 13.68 -8.72
N LEU A 30 -6.09 13.77 -8.09
CA LEU A 30 -5.86 13.33 -6.72
C LEU A 30 -6.72 14.15 -5.73
N PRO A 31 -7.30 13.52 -4.70
CA PRO A 31 -7.96 14.26 -3.62
C PRO A 31 -6.94 15.09 -2.82
N ASN A 32 -7.36 16.27 -2.39
CA ASN A 32 -6.54 17.23 -1.66
C ASN A 32 -5.94 16.64 -0.38
N SER A 33 -4.68 16.98 -0.13
CA SER A 33 -3.95 16.62 1.09
C SER A 33 -4.64 17.17 2.35
N PRO A 34 -4.73 16.40 3.46
CA PRO A 34 -5.39 16.80 4.71
C PRO A 34 -4.76 18.01 5.43
N LEU A 35 -3.64 18.54 4.93
CA LEU A 35 -2.98 19.71 5.53
C LEU A 35 -3.67 21.05 5.24
N SER A 36 -4.53 21.16 4.21
CA SER A 36 -5.21 22.42 3.89
C SER A 36 -6.43 22.72 4.79
N TYR A 37 -6.97 21.71 5.47
CA TYR A 37 -8.14 21.85 6.34
C TYR A 37 -7.80 22.39 7.74
N LEU A 38 -6.59 22.11 8.23
CA LEU A 38 -6.14 22.57 9.56
C LEU A 38 -5.86 24.07 9.60
N SER A 39 -5.52 24.70 8.46
CA SER A 39 -5.29 26.14 8.36
C SER A 39 -6.56 27.00 8.36
N SER A 40 -7.74 26.40 8.14
CA SER A 40 -9.03 27.11 8.05
C SER A 40 -9.85 27.09 9.33
N LEU A 41 -9.39 26.42 10.39
CA LEU A 41 -10.13 26.38 11.65
C LEU A 41 -10.04 27.73 12.39
N PRO A 42 -11.18 28.29 12.84
CA PRO A 42 -11.17 29.54 13.60
C PRO A 42 -10.47 29.32 14.95
N LYS A 43 -9.51 30.18 15.28
CA LYS A 43 -8.82 30.16 16.58
C LYS A 43 -9.84 30.48 17.69
N PRO A 44 -9.87 29.71 18.79
CA PRO A 44 -10.76 29.99 19.90
C PRO A 44 -10.39 31.33 20.55
N LYS A 45 -11.38 32.22 20.68
CA LYS A 45 -11.25 33.44 21.48
C LYS A 45 -11.36 33.07 22.97
N ALA A 46 -10.38 33.49 23.76
CA ALA A 46 -10.48 33.43 25.21
C ALA A 46 -11.53 34.44 25.69
N SER A 47 -12.49 33.97 26.50
CA SER A 47 -13.46 34.82 27.19
C SER A 47 -13.28 34.63 28.71
N PRO A 48 -13.32 35.70 29.53
CA PRO A 48 -13.14 35.59 30.96
C PRO A 48 -14.39 34.98 31.62
N PHE A 49 -14.15 34.08 32.57
CA PHE A 49 -15.19 33.43 33.35
C PHE A 49 -15.65 34.38 34.47
N GLU A 50 -16.88 34.90 34.38
CA GLU A 50 -17.58 35.51 35.52
C GLU A 50 -18.55 34.51 36.13
N ILE A 51 -18.55 34.42 37.47
CA ILE A 51 -19.46 33.58 38.24
C ILE A 51 -20.62 34.44 38.75
N PRO A 52 -21.89 34.15 38.40
CA PRO A 52 -23.03 34.70 39.13
C PRO A 52 -23.57 33.69 40.15
N ALA A 53 -23.96 34.23 41.30
CA ALA A 53 -24.54 33.52 42.42
C ALA A 53 -25.98 33.05 42.16
N THR A 54 -26.26 31.85 42.69
CA THR A 54 -27.52 31.29 43.22
C THR A 54 -28.86 31.84 42.72
N ASN A 55 -29.72 30.96 42.21
CA ASN A 55 -31.01 30.71 42.85
C ASN A 55 -31.60 29.36 42.39
N THR A 56 -31.98 28.56 43.37
CA THR A 56 -32.47 27.20 43.24
C THR A 56 -33.90 27.19 42.69
N LYS A 57 -34.09 26.59 41.52
CA LYS A 57 -35.36 26.00 41.11
C LYS A 57 -35.05 24.64 40.50
N LEU A 58 -35.55 23.58 41.14
CA LEU A 58 -35.52 22.23 40.57
C LEU A 58 -36.49 22.22 39.39
N ASP A 59 -35.98 22.48 38.19
CA ASP A 59 -36.70 22.21 36.96
C ASP A 59 -36.57 20.71 36.62
N GLU A 60 -37.71 20.18 36.20
CA GLU A 60 -37.98 18.78 35.86
C GLU A 60 -37.01 18.27 34.76
N VAL A 61 -36.31 17.17 35.05
CA VAL A 61 -35.33 16.57 34.13
C VAL A 61 -36.04 16.00 32.91
N HIS A 62 -36.06 16.76 31.82
CA HIS A 62 -36.34 16.21 30.49
C HIS A 62 -35.20 15.25 30.11
N PRO A 63 -35.46 13.99 29.73
CA PRO A 63 -34.40 13.07 29.36
C PRO A 63 -33.70 13.56 28.09
N GLN A 64 -32.53 14.19 28.24
CA GLN A 64 -31.64 14.39 27.11
C GLN A 64 -31.21 13.02 26.59
N ALA A 65 -31.42 12.79 25.30
CA ALA A 65 -30.88 11.63 24.61
C ALA A 65 -29.38 11.53 24.91
N PRO A 66 -28.85 10.33 25.20
CA PRO A 66 -27.43 10.17 25.47
C PRO A 66 -26.63 10.70 24.29
N ALA A 67 -25.57 11.46 24.59
CA ALA A 67 -24.62 11.91 23.58
C ALA A 67 -24.19 10.70 22.71
N PRO A 68 -24.01 10.88 21.39
CA PRO A 68 -23.54 9.80 20.53
C PRO A 68 -22.24 9.25 21.11
N ILE A 69 -22.24 7.95 21.41
CA ILE A 69 -21.06 7.23 21.90
C ILE A 69 -19.96 7.42 20.85
N PRO A 70 -18.73 7.84 21.23
CA PRO A 70 -17.61 7.89 20.29
C PRO A 70 -17.43 6.51 19.65
N THR A 71 -17.74 6.38 18.37
CA THR A 71 -17.66 5.10 17.66
C THR A 71 -16.19 4.82 17.39
N THR A 72 -15.63 3.80 18.03
CA THR A 72 -14.28 3.32 17.73
C THR A 72 -14.12 3.10 16.22
N PRO A 73 -13.00 3.53 15.60
CA PRO A 73 -12.74 3.25 14.20
C PRO A 73 -12.88 1.76 13.95
N LYS A 74 -13.73 1.40 12.99
CA LYS A 74 -13.92 0.00 12.60
C LYS A 74 -13.14 -0.25 11.33
N VAL A 75 -12.26 -1.25 11.36
CA VAL A 75 -11.63 -1.75 10.13
C VAL A 75 -12.69 -2.41 9.25
N ASN A 76 -12.77 -1.98 8.00
CA ASN A 76 -13.72 -2.53 7.02
C ASN A 76 -13.10 -3.64 6.17
N SER A 77 -11.80 -3.53 5.89
CA SER A 77 -11.03 -4.50 5.12
C SER A 77 -9.54 -4.27 5.33
N TYR A 78 -8.70 -5.16 4.81
CA TYR A 78 -7.25 -5.02 4.79
C TYR A 78 -6.74 -5.11 3.35
N LEU A 79 -5.71 -4.34 3.04
CA LEU A 79 -5.03 -4.38 1.75
C LEU A 79 -3.60 -4.90 1.94
N LEU A 80 -3.32 -6.12 1.52
CA LEU A 80 -1.94 -6.59 1.42
C LEU A 80 -1.31 -5.97 0.18
N VAL A 81 -0.26 -5.18 0.40
CA VAL A 81 0.52 -4.55 -0.66
C VAL A 81 1.86 -5.27 -0.74
N VAL A 82 2.09 -5.92 -1.87
CA VAL A 82 3.38 -6.49 -2.22
C VAL A 82 4.02 -5.66 -3.32
N GLN A 83 5.33 -5.46 -3.24
CA GLN A 83 6.10 -4.61 -4.11
C GLN A 83 7.08 -5.43 -4.95
N TRP A 84 7.27 -5.03 -6.20
CA TRP A 84 8.26 -5.56 -7.12
C TRP A 84 9.52 -4.68 -7.05
N PRO A 85 10.62 -5.15 -6.44
CA PRO A 85 11.78 -4.30 -6.17
C PRO A 85 12.37 -3.61 -7.40
N PRO A 86 12.54 -4.26 -8.57
CA PRO A 86 13.03 -3.58 -9.77
C PRO A 86 12.14 -2.43 -10.22
N GLY A 87 10.81 -2.56 -10.14
CA GLY A 87 9.89 -1.49 -10.54
C GLY A 87 9.90 -0.32 -9.57
N VAL A 88 9.90 -0.59 -8.26
CA VAL A 88 10.01 0.45 -7.23
C VAL A 88 11.35 1.20 -7.36
N CYS A 89 12.46 0.48 -7.50
CA CYS A 89 13.81 1.05 -7.53
C CYS A 89 14.18 1.76 -8.83
N THR A 90 13.46 1.52 -9.93
CA THR A 90 13.62 2.29 -11.18
C THR A 90 12.60 3.42 -11.32
N GLY A 91 11.58 3.44 -10.46
CA GLY A 91 10.59 4.51 -10.37
C GLY A 91 11.05 5.73 -9.55
N ILE A 92 12.08 5.57 -8.72
CA ILE A 92 12.70 6.67 -7.95
C ILE A 92 13.69 7.48 -8.80
N SER A 93 13.84 8.77 -8.46
CA SER A 93 14.66 9.72 -9.24
C SER A 93 16.15 9.39 -9.24
N ASP A 94 16.64 8.79 -8.14
CA ASP A 94 18.02 8.32 -8.04
C ASP A 94 18.03 6.82 -7.71
N VAL A 95 18.24 6.02 -8.75
CA VAL A 95 18.29 4.56 -8.69
C VAL A 95 19.43 4.05 -7.78
N SER A 96 20.46 4.87 -7.53
CA SER A 96 21.56 4.52 -6.61
C SER A 96 21.11 4.44 -5.15
N THR A 97 19.97 5.04 -4.82
CA THR A 97 19.38 4.99 -3.48
C THR A 97 18.65 3.69 -3.17
N CYS A 98 18.67 2.70 -4.08
CA CYS A 98 18.18 1.35 -3.83
C CYS A 98 19.30 0.33 -3.61
N LYS A 99 19.09 -0.58 -2.66
CA LYS A 99 20.04 -1.65 -2.30
C LYS A 99 20.13 -2.70 -3.41
N LYS A 100 21.31 -2.83 -4.02
CA LYS A 100 21.61 -3.85 -5.04
C LYS A 100 22.26 -5.11 -4.42
N PRO A 101 22.12 -6.30 -5.04
CA PRO A 101 21.25 -6.60 -6.18
C PRO A 101 19.77 -6.53 -5.78
N TRP A 102 18.91 -6.17 -6.74
CA TRP A 102 17.47 -6.15 -6.48
C TRP A 102 16.93 -7.58 -6.47
N PRO A 103 16.14 -7.96 -5.45
CA PRO A 103 15.45 -9.24 -5.48
C PRO A 103 14.53 -9.30 -6.69
N LEU A 104 14.60 -10.41 -7.44
CA LEU A 104 13.69 -10.70 -8.56
C LEU A 104 12.50 -11.53 -8.06
N GLU A 105 11.95 -11.13 -6.93
CA GLU A 105 10.79 -11.72 -6.29
C GLU A 105 10.02 -10.62 -5.57
N PHE A 106 8.71 -10.79 -5.44
CA PHE A 106 7.90 -9.83 -4.69
C PHE A 106 8.34 -9.78 -3.23
N LYS A 107 8.25 -8.60 -2.63
CA LYS A 107 8.47 -8.36 -1.21
C LYS A 107 7.25 -7.69 -0.60
N ILE A 108 7.10 -7.77 0.70
CA ILE A 108 6.03 -7.07 1.40
C ILE A 108 6.34 -5.56 1.36
N HIS A 109 5.35 -4.75 1.01
CA HIS A 109 5.34 -3.32 1.32
C HIS A 109 4.61 -3.11 2.66
N GLY A 110 3.38 -3.62 2.78
CA GLY A 110 2.67 -3.66 4.06
C GLY A 110 1.26 -4.22 3.98
N LEU A 111 0.60 -4.24 5.13
CA LEU A 111 -0.81 -4.58 5.28
C LEU A 111 -1.56 -3.33 5.74
N TRP A 112 -2.45 -2.80 4.91
CA TRP A 112 -3.04 -1.49 5.13
C TRP A 112 -4.53 -1.64 5.47
N PRO A 113 -4.94 -1.44 6.73
CA PRO A 113 -6.34 -1.41 7.11
C PRO A 113 -7.08 -0.30 6.36
N GLN A 114 -8.26 -0.61 5.86
CA GLN A 114 -9.17 0.34 5.24
C GLN A 114 -10.23 0.73 6.29
N VAL A 115 -10.21 1.98 6.74
CA VAL A 115 -11.09 2.51 7.78
C VAL A 115 -12.06 3.53 7.19
N SER A 116 -13.34 3.51 7.58
CA SER A 116 -14.37 4.40 7.00
C SER A 116 -14.38 5.79 7.62
N GLU A 117 -14.09 5.93 8.91
CA GLU A 117 -14.03 7.22 9.60
C GLU A 117 -12.94 7.16 10.69
N ALA A 118 -12.15 8.23 10.75
CA ALA A 118 -10.94 8.30 11.56
C ALA A 118 -11.22 9.05 12.86
N ASP A 119 -11.64 8.33 13.89
CA ASP A 119 -11.16 8.71 15.22
C ASP A 119 -9.68 8.31 15.32
N PRO A 120 -8.80 9.18 15.86
CA PRO A 120 -7.42 8.79 16.09
C PRO A 120 -7.41 7.57 17.02
N PRO A 121 -6.60 6.53 16.73
CA PRO A 121 -6.53 5.34 17.55
C PRO A 121 -6.24 5.74 19.00
N LYS A 122 -6.76 4.96 19.95
CA LYS A 122 -6.35 5.08 21.35
C LYS A 122 -4.82 5.11 21.40
N LYS A 123 -4.27 6.14 22.05
CA LYS A 123 -2.84 6.46 22.07
C LYS A 123 -1.92 5.24 22.33
N SER A 124 -0.82 5.25 21.57
CA SER A 124 0.55 4.82 21.88
C SER A 124 0.90 3.34 22.07
N ASP A 125 0.79 2.54 21.01
CA ASP A 125 1.72 1.43 20.84
C ASP A 125 2.93 1.90 20.03
N GLN A 126 3.96 2.36 20.74
CA GLN A 126 5.25 2.60 20.13
C GLN A 126 5.77 1.31 19.50
N PHE A 127 6.42 1.45 18.34
CA PHE A 127 7.07 0.32 17.71
C PHE A 127 8.11 -0.28 18.66
N ASN A 128 7.95 -1.55 19.00
CA ASN A 128 8.84 -2.30 19.87
C ASN A 128 9.49 -3.45 19.10
N TYR A 129 10.75 -3.26 18.70
CA TYR A 129 11.52 -4.28 17.98
C TYR A 129 11.58 -5.64 18.71
N ASN A 130 11.58 -5.64 20.04
CA ASN A 130 11.67 -6.87 20.83
C ASN A 130 10.40 -7.73 20.73
N LYS A 131 9.24 -7.15 20.41
CA LYS A 131 8.03 -7.94 20.09
C LYS A 131 8.18 -8.78 18.81
N LEU A 132 9.22 -8.53 17.99
CA LEU A 132 9.41 -9.19 16.70
C LEU A 132 10.51 -10.26 16.71
N GLN A 133 11.14 -10.57 17.85
CA GLN A 133 12.30 -11.47 17.92
C GLN A 133 12.08 -12.82 17.20
N GLY A 134 10.90 -13.44 17.40
CA GLY A 134 10.53 -14.70 16.72
C GLY A 134 10.24 -14.58 15.22
N LEU A 135 10.08 -13.36 14.70
CA LEU A 135 9.70 -13.06 13.31
C LEU A 135 10.86 -12.51 12.48
N LEU A 136 11.99 -12.13 13.12
CA LEU A 136 13.06 -11.36 12.47
C LEU A 136 13.63 -12.02 11.21
N ALA A 137 13.78 -13.35 11.22
CA ALA A 137 14.27 -14.07 10.05
C ALA A 137 13.30 -13.93 8.86
N ALA A 138 12.02 -14.19 9.08
CA ALA A 138 10.98 -14.08 8.05
C ALA A 138 10.81 -12.62 7.59
N LEU A 139 10.87 -11.64 8.49
CA LEU A 139 10.78 -10.22 8.16
C LEU A 139 11.96 -9.75 7.31
N ARG A 140 13.20 -10.10 7.66
CA ARG A 140 14.39 -9.73 6.86
C ARG A 140 14.34 -10.31 5.45
N THR A 141 13.85 -11.53 5.31
CA THR A 141 13.74 -12.19 4.00
C THR A 141 12.60 -11.62 3.15
N ASN A 142 11.42 -11.41 3.75
CA ASN A 142 10.19 -11.15 2.99
C ASN A 142 9.76 -9.68 3.01
N TRP A 143 10.22 -8.89 3.98
CA TRP A 143 9.86 -7.48 4.16
C TRP A 143 11.10 -6.56 4.30
N PRO A 144 12.11 -6.65 3.42
CA PRO A 144 13.30 -5.82 3.52
C PRO A 144 13.00 -4.36 3.21
N ASN A 145 13.82 -3.46 3.75
CA ASN A 145 13.92 -2.10 3.27
C ASN A 145 14.72 -2.09 1.95
N LEU A 146 14.10 -1.63 0.87
CA LEU A 146 14.75 -1.55 -0.44
C LEU A 146 15.71 -0.37 -0.57
N LYS A 147 15.67 0.61 0.33
CA LYS A 147 16.54 1.79 0.30
C LYS A 147 17.98 1.43 0.70
N ALA A 148 18.96 1.85 -0.10
CA ALA A 148 20.37 1.73 0.22
C ALA A 148 20.71 2.48 1.53
N GLY A 149 21.46 1.82 2.41
CA GLY A 149 21.77 2.34 3.75
C GLY A 149 20.59 2.36 4.72
N GLY A 150 19.38 1.96 4.29
CA GLY A 150 18.20 1.84 5.14
C GLY A 150 18.25 0.58 5.99
N GLN A 151 17.77 0.69 7.24
CA GLN A 151 17.56 -0.47 8.11
C GLN A 151 16.14 -0.99 7.95
N ASP A 152 15.97 -2.32 7.97
CA ASP A 152 14.65 -2.95 7.87
C ASP A 152 13.74 -2.53 9.03
N ALA A 153 14.29 -2.42 10.24
CA ALA A 153 13.56 -2.00 11.44
C ALA A 153 12.92 -0.61 11.31
N ILE A 154 13.59 0.32 10.61
CA ILE A 154 13.04 1.67 10.35
C ILE A 154 11.82 1.54 9.44
N PHE A 155 11.93 0.73 8.37
CA PHE A 155 10.82 0.52 7.46
C PHE A 155 9.63 -0.16 8.15
N TRP A 156 9.87 -1.19 8.96
CA TRP A 156 8.83 -1.84 9.77
C TRP A 156 8.17 -0.87 10.75
N SER A 157 8.96 -0.03 11.42
CA SER A 157 8.44 0.99 12.31
C SER A 157 7.54 1.98 11.58
N GLU A 158 7.92 2.43 10.38
CA GLU A 158 7.09 3.32 9.57
C GLU A 158 5.78 2.64 9.15
N GLN A 159 5.82 1.37 8.72
CA GLN A 159 4.62 0.61 8.36
C GLN A 159 3.70 0.39 9.55
N TRP A 160 4.26 0.13 10.74
CA TRP A 160 3.49 0.05 11.98
C TRP A 160 2.77 1.37 12.28
N TYR A 161 3.49 2.49 12.30
CA TYR A 161 2.89 3.79 12.64
C TYR A 161 1.89 4.29 11.60
N LYS A 162 2.12 4.03 10.32
CA LYS A 162 1.20 4.48 9.26
C LYS A 162 -0.03 3.60 9.12
N HIS A 163 0.09 2.31 9.42
CA HIS A 163 -0.96 1.33 9.09
C HIS A 163 -1.28 0.40 10.27
N GLY A 164 -0.26 -0.23 10.87
CA GLY A 164 -0.44 -1.22 11.92
C GLY A 164 -1.22 -0.73 13.15
N ILE A 165 -1.01 0.52 13.58
CA ILE A 165 -1.76 1.09 14.72
C ILE A 165 -3.27 1.22 14.48
N TYR A 166 -3.72 1.15 13.22
CA TYR A 166 -5.12 1.20 12.81
C TYR A 166 -5.70 -0.20 12.52
N SER A 167 -4.93 -1.26 12.78
CA SER A 167 -5.27 -2.61 12.31
C SER A 167 -6.13 -3.44 13.27
N GLU A 168 -6.44 -2.91 14.46
CA GLU A 168 -7.06 -3.64 15.59
C GLU A 168 -6.24 -4.85 16.08
N MET A 169 -4.98 -4.99 15.64
CA MET A 169 -4.07 -6.06 16.05
C MET A 169 -2.92 -5.52 16.91
N GLU A 170 -2.49 -6.32 17.88
CA GLU A 170 -1.20 -6.14 18.55
C GLU A 170 -0.05 -6.20 17.55
N GLN A 171 1.05 -5.47 17.82
CA GLN A 171 2.17 -5.35 16.89
C GLN A 171 2.69 -6.69 16.36
N ALA A 172 2.99 -7.65 17.25
CA ALA A 172 3.48 -8.97 16.83
C ALA A 172 2.46 -9.71 15.94
N ALA A 173 1.17 -9.61 16.26
CA ALA A 173 0.10 -10.22 15.49
C ALA A 173 -0.06 -9.58 14.10
N TYR A 174 0.08 -8.26 13.99
CA TYR A 174 0.07 -7.56 12.70
C TYR A 174 1.19 -8.04 11.77
N PHE A 175 2.43 -8.12 12.27
CA PHE A 175 3.56 -8.58 11.46
C PHE A 175 3.44 -10.06 11.10
N GLN A 176 3.05 -10.93 12.06
CA GLN A 176 2.80 -12.34 11.79
C GLN A 176 1.70 -12.52 10.74
N LYS A 177 0.56 -11.83 10.89
CA LYS A 177 -0.56 -11.89 9.94
C LYS A 177 -0.13 -11.49 8.54
N THR A 178 0.66 -10.42 8.42
CA THR A 178 1.15 -9.96 7.12
C THR A 178 2.08 -11.00 6.48
N LEU A 179 2.98 -11.61 7.25
CA LEU A 179 3.83 -12.71 6.79
C LEU A 179 3.02 -13.92 6.34
N ASP A 180 1.98 -14.30 7.08
CA ASP A 180 1.11 -15.43 6.75
C ASP A 180 0.39 -15.21 5.42
N LEU A 181 -0.19 -14.02 5.23
CA LEU A 181 -0.87 -13.66 3.97
C LEU A 181 0.12 -13.64 2.80
N PHE A 182 1.32 -13.09 3.02
CA PHE A 182 2.37 -13.09 2.02
C PHE A 182 2.84 -14.51 1.64
N ALA A 183 3.00 -15.41 2.60
CA ALA A 183 3.34 -16.80 2.34
C ALA A 183 2.25 -17.54 1.57
N LYS A 184 0.97 -17.23 1.83
CA LYS A 184 -0.17 -17.83 1.12
C LYS A 184 -0.19 -17.50 -0.37
N VAL A 185 0.00 -16.23 -0.73
CA VAL A 185 -0.16 -15.75 -2.12
C VAL A 185 1.08 -15.01 -2.67
N GLY A 186 1.66 -14.09 -1.91
CA GLY A 186 2.72 -13.19 -2.36
C GLY A 186 3.98 -13.90 -2.86
N GLN A 187 4.43 -14.94 -2.15
CA GLN A 187 5.61 -15.74 -2.55
C GLN A 187 5.40 -16.55 -3.85
N LYS A 188 4.16 -16.75 -4.27
CA LYS A 188 3.82 -17.56 -5.45
C LYS A 188 3.62 -16.72 -6.72
N LEU A 189 3.45 -15.40 -6.58
CA LEU A 189 3.10 -14.52 -7.69
C LEU A 189 4.18 -14.52 -8.78
N GLU A 190 5.45 -14.37 -8.40
CA GLU A 190 6.56 -14.33 -9.36
C GLU A 190 6.67 -15.65 -10.13
N LYS A 191 6.65 -16.79 -9.43
CA LYS A 191 6.67 -18.11 -10.04
C LYS A 191 5.51 -18.32 -11.01
N LYS A 192 4.31 -17.86 -10.68
CA LYS A 192 3.16 -17.94 -11.57
C LYS A 192 3.35 -17.08 -12.83
N LEU A 193 3.83 -15.85 -12.68
CA LEU A 193 4.16 -15.00 -13.83
C LEU A 193 5.19 -15.69 -14.74
N LEU A 194 6.26 -16.25 -14.18
CA LEU A 194 7.24 -17.02 -14.96
C LEU A 194 6.62 -18.21 -15.70
N ALA A 195 5.73 -18.95 -15.05
CA ALA A 195 5.05 -20.10 -15.65
C ALA A 195 4.17 -19.72 -16.85
N GLU A 196 3.60 -18.50 -16.84
CA GLU A 196 2.85 -17.92 -17.96
C GLU A 196 3.74 -17.24 -19.01
N GLY A 197 5.07 -17.40 -18.92
CA GLY A 197 6.03 -16.75 -19.81
C GLY A 197 6.19 -15.25 -19.57
N ILE A 198 5.65 -14.72 -18.48
CA ILE A 198 5.81 -13.33 -18.03
C ILE A 198 7.10 -13.23 -17.21
N THR A 199 8.20 -12.92 -17.89
CA THR A 199 9.54 -12.94 -17.30
C THR A 199 10.11 -11.54 -17.10
N PRO A 200 10.82 -11.27 -15.99
CA PRO A 200 11.43 -9.96 -15.72
C PRO A 200 12.74 -9.79 -16.52
N ASN A 201 12.66 -9.92 -17.85
CA ASN A 201 13.83 -10.00 -18.72
C ASN A 201 14.26 -8.67 -19.34
N GLY A 202 13.52 -7.59 -19.08
CA GLY A 202 13.83 -6.26 -19.60
C GLY A 202 13.67 -6.09 -21.11
N ARG A 203 13.15 -7.10 -21.83
CA ARG A 203 13.09 -7.19 -23.30
C ARG A 203 11.69 -7.37 -23.87
N GLN A 204 10.78 -7.98 -23.12
CA GLN A 204 9.43 -8.29 -23.57
C GLN A 204 8.37 -7.53 -22.79
N THR A 205 7.33 -7.12 -23.52
CA THR A 205 6.17 -6.38 -23.04
C THR A 205 4.99 -7.32 -22.83
N TYR A 206 4.19 -7.04 -21.80
CA TYR A 206 3.05 -7.87 -21.45
C TYR A 206 1.82 -6.97 -21.29
N LYS A 207 0.66 -7.46 -21.72
CA LYS A 207 -0.58 -6.71 -21.52
C LYS A 207 -0.95 -6.82 -20.05
N LEU A 208 -1.41 -5.72 -19.46
CA LEU A 208 -1.84 -5.68 -18.07
C LEU A 208 -2.88 -6.78 -17.76
N LYS A 209 -3.83 -6.99 -18.68
CA LYS A 209 -4.86 -8.04 -18.54
C LYS A 209 -4.29 -9.46 -18.43
N ASP A 210 -3.16 -9.73 -19.10
CA ASP A 210 -2.54 -11.07 -19.10
C ASP A 210 -1.79 -11.28 -17.77
N VAL A 211 -1.16 -10.22 -17.25
CA VAL A 211 -0.59 -10.19 -15.89
C VAL A 211 -1.69 -10.39 -14.84
N GLU A 212 -2.78 -9.64 -14.91
CA GLU A 212 -3.91 -9.76 -13.96
C GLU A 212 -4.54 -11.15 -14.01
N ALA A 213 -4.70 -11.74 -15.20
CA ALA A 213 -5.20 -13.10 -15.36
C ALA A 213 -4.29 -14.12 -14.66
N ALA A 214 -2.97 -14.03 -14.89
CA ALA A 214 -1.99 -14.90 -14.24
C ALA A 214 -2.02 -14.76 -12.71
N LEU A 215 -2.05 -13.52 -12.20
CA LEU A 215 -2.09 -13.25 -10.76
C LEU A 215 -3.39 -13.76 -10.12
N LYS A 216 -4.53 -13.63 -10.81
CA LYS A 216 -5.83 -14.09 -10.32
C LYS A 216 -5.85 -15.60 -10.04
N GLU A 217 -5.12 -16.43 -10.78
CA GLU A 217 -5.04 -17.87 -10.51
C GLU A 217 -4.30 -18.23 -9.22
N VAL A 218 -3.53 -17.31 -8.64
CA VAL A 218 -2.87 -17.51 -7.34
C VAL A 218 -3.66 -16.87 -6.20
N ILE A 219 -4.35 -15.77 -6.49
CA ILE A 219 -5.02 -14.92 -5.52
C ILE A 219 -6.50 -15.30 -5.37
N ASP A 220 -7.06 -16.03 -6.35
CA ASP A 220 -8.46 -16.42 -6.54
C ASP A 220 -9.46 -15.27 -6.78
N VAL A 221 -9.06 -14.04 -6.44
CA VAL A 221 -9.83 -12.81 -6.65
C VAL A 221 -9.07 -11.81 -7.52
N LYS A 222 -9.79 -10.83 -8.05
CA LYS A 222 -9.21 -9.70 -8.79
C LYS A 222 -8.32 -8.89 -7.86
N CYS A 223 -7.04 -8.80 -8.20
CA CYS A 223 -6.08 -7.90 -7.57
C CYS A 223 -5.98 -6.58 -8.34
N ARG A 224 -5.35 -5.58 -7.70
CA ARG A 224 -4.97 -4.33 -8.36
C ARG A 224 -3.47 -4.31 -8.62
N VAL A 225 -3.08 -4.08 -9.85
CA VAL A 225 -1.68 -3.91 -10.24
C VAL A 225 -1.39 -2.41 -10.36
N ILE A 226 -0.32 -1.96 -9.72
CA ILE A 226 0.17 -0.58 -9.83
C ILE A 226 1.42 -0.59 -10.70
N CYS A 227 1.31 0.06 -11.85
CA CYS A 227 2.39 0.36 -12.75
C CYS A 227 2.81 1.83 -12.61
N ALA A 228 4.06 2.12 -12.95
CA ALA A 228 4.51 3.50 -13.08
C ALA A 228 5.62 3.64 -14.12
N PRO A 229 5.76 4.83 -14.75
CA PRO A 229 6.83 5.08 -15.70
C PRO A 229 8.22 4.90 -15.08
N SER A 230 9.08 4.16 -15.75
CA SER A 230 10.48 4.04 -15.41
C SER A 230 11.18 5.39 -15.57
N LYS A 231 11.97 5.79 -14.57
CA LYS A 231 12.76 7.03 -14.65
C LYS A 231 13.95 6.89 -15.60
N THR A 232 14.43 5.67 -15.84
CA THR A 232 15.49 5.37 -16.81
C THR A 232 14.96 5.25 -18.25
N ASN A 233 13.67 4.97 -18.42
CA ASN A 233 13.00 5.01 -19.71
C ASN A 233 11.51 5.32 -19.57
N ARG A 234 11.14 6.58 -19.81
CA ARG A 234 9.77 7.06 -19.59
C ARG A 234 8.72 6.46 -20.53
N ASN A 235 9.14 5.75 -21.57
CA ASN A 235 8.21 5.08 -22.48
C ASN A 235 7.74 3.72 -21.94
N VAL A 236 8.23 3.32 -20.76
CA VAL A 236 8.01 2.00 -20.17
C VAL A 236 7.39 2.19 -18.81
N GLU A 237 6.30 1.47 -18.56
CA GLU A 237 5.79 1.31 -17.20
C GLU A 237 6.20 -0.04 -16.64
N LEU A 238 6.54 -0.04 -15.35
CA LEU A 238 6.96 -1.21 -14.61
C LEU A 238 5.99 -1.45 -13.46
N ILE A 239 5.66 -2.71 -13.22
CA ILE A 239 4.91 -3.11 -12.03
C ILE A 239 5.72 -2.65 -10.82
N GLN A 240 5.12 -1.83 -9.98
CA GLN A 240 5.67 -1.43 -8.69
C GLN A 240 5.02 -2.24 -7.57
N GLU A 241 3.70 -2.42 -7.63
CA GLU A 241 2.95 -3.10 -6.58
C GLU A 241 1.85 -4.00 -7.14
N VAL A 242 1.53 -5.05 -6.40
CA VAL A 242 0.27 -5.78 -6.50
C VAL A 242 -0.44 -5.63 -5.17
N ARG A 243 -1.70 -5.22 -5.20
CA ARG A 243 -2.52 -4.96 -4.02
C ARG A 243 -3.69 -5.95 -3.98
N ILE A 244 -3.81 -6.64 -2.86
CA ILE A 244 -4.75 -7.75 -2.65
C ILE A 244 -5.68 -7.37 -1.50
N SER A 245 -6.98 -7.34 -1.77
CA SER A 245 -7.99 -6.97 -0.78
C SER A 245 -8.43 -8.19 0.02
N TYR A 246 -8.60 -8.00 1.32
CA TYR A 246 -9.06 -9.00 2.27
C TYR A 246 -10.21 -8.43 3.10
N ALA A 247 -11.25 -9.22 3.32
CA ALA A 247 -12.27 -8.91 4.31
C ALA A 247 -11.67 -8.94 5.73
N THR A 248 -12.43 -8.50 6.74
CA THR A 248 -11.95 -8.44 8.15
C THR A 248 -11.61 -9.81 8.74
N ASN A 249 -12.16 -10.89 8.19
CA ASN A 249 -11.81 -12.27 8.54
C ASN A 249 -10.57 -12.80 7.78
N PHE A 250 -9.91 -11.96 6.98
CA PHE A 250 -8.77 -12.29 6.13
C PHE A 250 -9.06 -13.30 5.00
N GLU A 251 -10.31 -13.40 4.57
CA GLU A 251 -10.66 -14.03 3.29
C GLU A 251 -10.42 -13.05 2.13
N PRO A 252 -9.83 -13.50 1.00
CA PRO A 252 -9.57 -12.64 -0.14
C PRO A 252 -10.89 -12.18 -0.79
N GLN A 253 -10.92 -10.93 -1.26
CA GLN A 253 -12.07 -10.35 -1.95
C GLN A 253 -11.63 -9.51 -3.16
N ASP A 254 -12.50 -9.36 -4.16
CA ASP A 254 -12.20 -8.56 -5.34
C ASP A 254 -11.87 -7.10 -4.97
N THR A 255 -10.82 -6.55 -5.59
CA THR A 255 -10.57 -5.11 -5.52
C THR A 255 -11.70 -4.32 -6.20
N LEU A 256 -12.14 -3.24 -5.55
CA LEU A 256 -13.06 -2.26 -6.15
C LEU A 256 -12.30 -1.21 -6.98
N GLU A 257 -11.02 -1.02 -6.71
CA GLU A 257 -10.18 -0.07 -7.44
C GLU A 257 -9.55 -0.71 -8.69
N SER A 258 -9.51 0.06 -9.78
CA SER A 258 -8.85 -0.34 -11.02
C SER A 258 -7.33 -0.30 -10.89
N SER A 259 -6.68 -1.21 -11.60
CA SER A 259 -5.25 -1.12 -11.91
C SER A 259 -4.95 0.14 -12.70
N ARG A 260 -3.73 0.64 -12.57
CA ARG A 260 -3.25 1.82 -13.28
C ARG A 260 -1.76 1.70 -13.56
#